data_AF-J4X1F6-F1
#
_entry.id   AF-J4X1F6-F1
#
_cell.length_a   1.000
_cell.length_b   1.000
_cell.length_c   1.000
_cell.angle_alpha   90.00
_cell.angle_beta   90.00
_cell.angle_gamma   90.00
#
_symmetry.space_group_name_H-M   'P 1'
#
loop_
_entity.id
_entity.type
_entity.pdbx_description
1 polymer ?
#
loop_
_entity_poly.entity_id
_entity_poly.type
_entity_poly.pdbx_seq_one_letter_code
_entity_poly.pdbx_strand_id
1 'polypeptide(L)'
;MQESSKNPLHPAIMEKKISGKGRVRLEKIRLAVARCIKGRLQPPCRACEDVCPVGAFRWGVPHPDLCIDCGLCTAVCPAAAVETRLDYAAKLTAVVAADAPSVRLACAKSAPDSALPCLGFLTRGILWAIASQREVQLDIGACRACLPAVHAHLAREAAAVDAALAAAGRAPLRLLDAEPAAREYSRRDFFRRFRDVAKEKFGQGDAAGGAGGSAAGEHDVGFAERMACGTASATHAGTASAEAGDVLPPDAAGMGQDSMFPALTPFSAPAWAFAHGAQPAAVHADLALYSGCNACGFCARLCPHGALQASVEGEAFVLAFTPQLCTACGLCTARCPKSALRLAASPTAKRWRIPLPRCKSCGTPFQPIGASAICRACMEG
;
A
#
# COMPACT_ATOMS: atom_id res chain seq x y z
N MET A 1 68.04 27.67 0.19
CA MET A 1 66.88 28.44 0.68
C MET A 1 65.90 28.50 -0.48
N GLN A 2 64.84 27.68 -0.54
CA GLN A 2 63.52 27.91 0.11
C GLN A 2 63.01 29.34 -0.23
N GLU A 3 61.87 29.61 -0.87
CA GLU A 3 60.51 29.03 -0.90
C GLU A 3 59.79 29.60 -2.15
N SER A 4 59.04 28.82 -2.92
CA SER A 4 57.56 28.66 -2.86
C SER A 4 56.73 29.87 -3.34
N SER A 5 56.18 29.79 -4.55
CA SER A 5 54.79 30.19 -4.82
C SER A 5 54.25 29.47 -6.06
N LYS A 6 53.24 28.62 -5.85
CA LYS A 6 52.46 27.85 -6.82
C LYS A 6 51.05 28.44 -6.90
N ASN A 7 50.50 28.65 -8.09
CA ASN A 7 49.25 28.03 -8.62
C ASN A 7 48.81 28.72 -9.93
N PRO A 8 47.94 28.12 -10.76
CA PRO A 8 47.83 26.72 -11.16
C PRO A 8 47.91 26.56 -12.70
N LEU A 9 48.54 25.49 -13.17
CA LEU A 9 48.32 24.94 -14.51
C LEU A 9 47.35 23.76 -14.38
N HIS A 10 46.33 23.74 -15.24
CA HIS A 10 45.52 22.56 -15.54
C HIS A 10 46.45 21.39 -15.88
N PRO A 11 46.15 20.15 -15.43
CA PRO A 11 46.04 19.10 -16.44
C PRO A 11 45.05 17.97 -16.10
N ALA A 12 44.54 17.39 -17.19
CA ALA A 12 44.38 15.96 -17.44
C ALA A 12 43.64 15.08 -16.41
N ILE A 13 42.44 14.69 -16.82
CA ILE A 13 42.06 13.30 -17.08
C ILE A 13 42.82 12.26 -16.24
N MET A 14 42.20 11.81 -15.14
CA MET A 14 42.42 10.47 -14.60
C MET A 14 41.06 9.84 -14.30
N GLU A 15 40.46 9.26 -15.33
CA GLU A 15 39.53 8.15 -15.19
C GLU A 15 40.27 6.99 -14.51
N LYS A 16 40.28 6.99 -13.17
CA LYS A 16 40.62 5.78 -12.43
C LYS A 16 39.47 4.79 -12.58
N LYS A 17 39.69 3.84 -13.50
CA LYS A 17 39.00 2.57 -13.64
C LYS A 17 38.79 1.93 -12.26
N ILE A 18 37.58 2.06 -11.72
CA ILE A 18 37.06 1.09 -10.76
C ILE A 18 36.52 -0.08 -11.58
N SER A 19 37.39 -1.07 -11.75
CA SER A 19 37.03 -2.40 -12.21
C SER A 19 36.09 -3.03 -11.18
N GLY A 20 34.81 -3.14 -11.53
CA GLY A 20 33.77 -3.73 -10.69
C GLY A 20 32.39 -3.22 -11.09
N LYS A 21 31.85 -3.72 -12.21
CA LYS A 21 30.49 -3.39 -12.68
C LYS A 21 29.44 -3.99 -11.74
N GLY A 22 29.24 -3.38 -10.58
CA GLY A 22 28.04 -3.49 -9.76
C GLY A 22 27.34 -2.14 -9.80
N ARG A 23 26.49 -1.89 -10.81
CA ARG A 23 25.61 -0.72 -10.77
C ARG A 23 24.68 -0.94 -9.57
N VAL A 24 24.88 -0.23 -8.46
CA VAL A 24 23.99 -0.30 -7.29
C VAL A 24 22.58 0.02 -7.80
N ARG A 25 21.76 -1.00 -7.92
CA ARG A 25 20.40 -0.89 -8.44
C ARG A 25 19.58 -0.27 -7.32
N LEU A 26 19.21 1.00 -7.51
CA LEU A 26 18.40 1.72 -6.53
C LEU A 26 17.06 1.04 -6.39
N GLU A 27 16.79 0.53 -5.20
CA GLU A 27 15.49 -0.04 -4.87
C GLU A 27 14.48 1.10 -4.88
N LYS A 28 13.54 1.08 -5.83
CA LYS A 28 12.49 2.11 -5.95
C LYS A 28 11.26 1.78 -5.13
N ILE A 29 10.95 0.50 -5.01
CA ILE A 29 9.74 -0.04 -4.41
C ILE A 29 10.03 -1.35 -3.69
N ARG A 30 9.31 -1.59 -2.59
CA ARG A 30 9.31 -2.84 -1.84
C ARG A 30 7.90 -3.17 -1.37
N LEU A 31 7.62 -4.45 -1.20
CA LEU A 31 6.40 -4.91 -0.53
C LEU A 31 6.77 -5.45 0.85
N ALA A 32 6.31 -4.77 1.90
CA ALA A 32 6.49 -5.17 3.28
C ALA A 32 5.64 -6.42 3.59
N VAL A 33 6.26 -7.60 3.53
CA VAL A 33 5.61 -8.90 3.72
C VAL A 33 4.81 -8.96 5.04
N ALA A 34 5.34 -8.36 6.11
CA ALA A 34 4.68 -8.31 7.41
C ALA A 34 3.31 -7.60 7.40
N ARG A 35 3.09 -6.64 6.48
CA ARG A 35 1.82 -5.92 6.31
C ARG A 35 0.98 -6.42 5.15
N CYS A 36 1.58 -7.07 4.16
CA CYS A 36 0.87 -7.55 2.99
C CYS A 36 -0.25 -8.55 3.37
N ILE A 37 -1.44 -8.31 2.84
CA ILE A 37 -2.64 -9.11 3.16
C ILE A 37 -2.95 -10.18 2.11
N LYS A 38 -2.15 -10.31 1.04
CA LYS A 38 -2.36 -11.27 -0.05
C LYS A 38 -2.61 -12.68 0.49
N GLY A 39 -1.75 -13.18 1.38
CA GLY A 39 -1.89 -14.51 2.00
C GLY A 39 -2.89 -14.60 3.15
N ARG A 40 -3.59 -13.51 3.48
CA ARG A 40 -4.52 -13.42 4.63
C ARG A 40 -5.99 -13.35 4.23
N LEU A 41 -6.27 -13.27 2.93
CA LEU A 41 -7.60 -13.19 2.35
C LEU A 41 -7.83 -14.31 1.35
N GLN A 42 -9.10 -14.69 1.19
CA GLN A 42 -9.57 -15.61 0.16
C GLN A 42 -10.79 -14.97 -0.53
N PRO A 43 -10.72 -14.67 -1.84
CA PRO A 43 -9.55 -14.81 -2.72
C PRO A 43 -8.37 -13.89 -2.31
N PRO A 44 -7.12 -14.22 -2.72
CA PRO A 44 -5.95 -13.39 -2.41
C PRO A 44 -6.06 -11.96 -2.96
N CYS A 45 -5.54 -10.99 -2.20
CA CYS A 45 -5.48 -9.59 -2.65
C CYS A 45 -4.51 -9.41 -3.84
N ARG A 46 -4.98 -8.76 -4.91
CA ARG A 46 -4.21 -8.43 -6.13
C ARG A 46 -4.13 -6.93 -6.46
N ALA A 47 -4.58 -6.06 -5.55
CA ALA A 47 -4.78 -4.64 -5.80
C ALA A 47 -3.60 -3.92 -6.49
N CYS A 48 -2.36 -4.10 -6.00
CA CYS A 48 -1.19 -3.43 -6.58
C CYS A 48 -0.78 -3.98 -7.95
N GLU A 49 -1.08 -5.25 -8.23
CA GLU A 49 -0.82 -5.91 -9.50
C GLU A 49 -1.83 -5.43 -10.55
N ASP A 50 -3.12 -5.43 -10.21
CA ASP A 50 -4.20 -5.08 -11.12
C ASP A 50 -4.14 -3.61 -11.60
N VAL A 51 -3.57 -2.71 -10.80
CA VAL A 51 -3.46 -1.28 -11.12
C VAL A 51 -2.15 -0.90 -11.81
N CYS A 52 -1.13 -1.78 -11.83
CA CYS A 52 0.21 -1.37 -12.23
C CYS A 52 0.33 -1.19 -13.76
N PRO A 53 0.57 0.03 -14.28
CA PRO A 53 0.56 0.28 -15.72
C PRO A 53 1.77 -0.31 -16.47
N VAL A 54 2.78 -0.77 -15.74
CA VAL A 54 4.06 -1.26 -16.27
C VAL A 54 4.39 -2.67 -15.78
N GLY A 55 3.42 -3.36 -15.17
CA GLY A 55 3.59 -4.75 -14.71
C GLY A 55 4.73 -4.95 -13.70
N ALA A 56 5.01 -3.93 -12.86
CA ALA A 56 6.07 -3.98 -11.85
C ALA A 56 5.73 -4.84 -10.63
N PHE A 57 4.53 -5.42 -10.54
CA PHE A 57 4.17 -6.42 -9.54
C PHE A 57 3.75 -7.69 -10.25
N ARG A 58 4.27 -8.84 -9.80
CA ARG A 58 3.89 -10.16 -10.31
C ARG A 58 3.75 -11.12 -9.15
N TRP A 59 2.54 -11.65 -8.92
CA TRP A 59 2.26 -12.58 -7.83
C TRP A 59 2.67 -12.04 -6.46
N GLY A 60 2.54 -10.73 -6.24
CA GLY A 60 2.97 -10.07 -5.00
C GLY A 60 4.49 -9.87 -4.86
N VAL A 61 5.26 -10.01 -5.93
CA VAL A 61 6.69 -9.70 -5.97
C VAL A 61 6.90 -8.38 -6.75
N PRO A 62 7.49 -7.33 -6.14
CA PRO A 62 7.82 -6.10 -6.84
C PRO A 62 9.08 -6.28 -7.71
N HIS A 63 9.09 -5.65 -8.89
CA HIS A 63 10.22 -5.53 -9.82
C HIS A 63 10.66 -4.06 -9.92
N PRO A 64 11.61 -3.61 -9.08
CA PRO A 64 11.94 -2.18 -8.94
C PRO A 64 12.41 -1.50 -10.23
N ASP A 65 13.04 -2.23 -11.15
CA ASP A 65 13.51 -1.66 -12.42
C ASP A 65 12.39 -1.23 -13.35
N LEU A 66 11.24 -1.90 -13.27
CA LEU A 66 10.05 -1.57 -14.06
C LEU A 66 9.29 -0.38 -13.46
N CYS A 67 9.49 -0.08 -12.17
CA CYS A 67 8.75 0.98 -11.49
C CYS A 67 9.05 2.36 -12.09
N ILE A 68 7.96 3.07 -12.41
CA ILE A 68 7.95 4.44 -12.94
C ILE A 68 7.55 5.48 -11.89
N ASP A 69 7.51 5.11 -10.61
CA ASP A 69 7.23 6.01 -9.48
C ASP A 69 5.88 6.77 -9.59
N CYS A 70 4.83 6.12 -10.13
CA CYS A 70 3.52 6.74 -10.31
C CYS A 70 2.63 6.76 -9.05
N GLY A 71 2.91 5.90 -8.06
CA GLY A 71 2.18 5.86 -6.79
C GLY A 71 0.81 5.15 -6.81
N LEU A 72 0.36 4.62 -7.93
CA LEU A 72 -0.92 3.90 -7.99
C LEU A 72 -0.99 2.71 -7.01
N CYS A 73 0.09 1.93 -6.93
CA CYS A 73 0.17 0.79 -6.02
C CYS A 73 0.06 1.21 -4.55
N THR A 74 0.59 2.38 -4.16
CA THR A 74 0.44 2.90 -2.79
C THR A 74 -0.97 3.40 -2.53
N ALA A 75 -1.63 4.01 -3.53
CA ALA A 75 -3.02 4.47 -3.41
C ALA A 75 -3.99 3.31 -3.20
N VAL A 76 -3.83 2.21 -3.94
CA VAL A 76 -4.76 1.08 -3.88
C VAL A 76 -4.38 0.03 -2.83
N CYS A 77 -3.20 0.10 -2.21
CA CYS A 77 -2.77 -0.92 -1.25
C CYS A 77 -3.61 -0.79 0.04
N PRO A 78 -4.53 -1.73 0.32
CA PRO A 78 -5.47 -1.58 1.43
C PRO A 78 -4.80 -1.71 2.81
N ALA A 79 -3.55 -2.16 2.86
CA ALA A 79 -2.79 -2.36 4.09
C ALA A 79 -1.53 -1.47 4.20
N ALA A 80 -1.36 -0.49 3.30
CA ALA A 80 -0.16 0.35 3.22
C ALA A 80 1.15 -0.45 3.26
N ALA A 81 1.16 -1.61 2.58
CA ALA A 81 2.30 -2.53 2.56
C ALA A 81 3.34 -2.16 1.50
N VAL A 82 3.02 -1.27 0.57
CA VAL A 82 3.97 -0.83 -0.47
C VAL A 82 4.82 0.31 0.08
N GLU A 83 6.13 0.10 0.09
CA GLU A 83 7.14 1.10 0.47
C GLU A 83 7.80 1.62 -0.81
N THR A 84 8.10 2.92 -0.84
CA THR A 84 8.70 3.56 -2.02
C THR A 84 9.82 4.49 -1.61
N ARG A 85 10.71 4.83 -2.53
CA ARG A 85 11.75 5.84 -2.28
C ARG A 85 11.20 7.28 -2.17
N LEU A 86 9.93 7.48 -2.49
CA LEU A 86 9.28 8.79 -2.45
C LEU A 86 8.57 8.97 -1.11
N ASP A 87 8.97 9.98 -0.36
CA ASP A 87 8.25 10.42 0.82
C ASP A 87 7.00 11.22 0.41
N TYR A 88 5.93 10.50 0.09
CA TYR A 88 4.65 11.11 -0.28
C TYR A 88 4.04 11.93 0.86
N ALA A 89 4.25 11.54 2.12
CA ALA A 89 3.73 12.25 3.27
C ALA A 89 4.37 13.64 3.37
N ALA A 90 5.70 13.72 3.38
CA ALA A 90 6.41 15.00 3.44
C ALA A 90 6.11 15.88 2.22
N LYS A 91 6.11 15.30 1.02
CA LYS A 91 5.79 16.03 -0.22
C LYS A 91 4.39 16.61 -0.23
N LEU A 92 3.40 15.82 0.17
CA LEU A 92 2.02 16.27 0.21
C LEU A 92 1.81 17.30 1.34
N THR A 93 2.38 17.08 2.52
CA THR A 93 2.35 18.05 3.62
C THR A 93 2.95 19.39 3.19
N ALA A 94 4.08 19.40 2.46
CA ALA A 94 4.66 20.63 1.93
C ALA A 94 3.72 21.37 0.96
N VAL A 95 3.02 20.65 0.08
CA VAL A 95 2.05 21.25 -0.86
C VAL A 95 0.86 21.88 -0.13
N VAL A 96 0.42 21.28 0.98
CA VAL A 96 -0.72 21.76 1.76
C VAL A 96 -0.31 22.66 2.94
N ALA A 97 0.97 22.94 3.14
CA ALA A 97 1.44 23.72 4.28
C ALA A 97 1.09 25.21 4.18
N ALA A 98 0.97 25.74 2.95
CA ALA A 98 0.61 27.14 2.76
C ALA A 98 -0.80 27.43 3.28
N ASP A 99 -0.97 28.49 4.05
CA ASP A 99 -2.29 28.98 4.48
C ASP A 99 -2.94 29.80 3.36
N ALA A 100 -3.33 29.09 2.31
CA ALA A 100 -3.99 29.65 1.13
C ALA A 100 -5.44 29.14 1.04
N PRO A 101 -6.37 29.99 0.56
CA PRO A 101 -7.79 29.61 0.40
C PRO A 101 -8.01 28.55 -0.68
N SER A 102 -7.02 28.32 -1.54
CA SER A 102 -7.03 27.26 -2.54
C SER A 102 -5.68 26.54 -2.58
N VAL A 103 -5.72 25.25 -2.90
CA VAL A 103 -4.52 24.42 -3.14
C VAL A 103 -4.62 23.81 -4.52
N ARG A 104 -3.55 23.97 -5.32
CA ARG A 104 -3.42 23.29 -6.61
C ARG A 104 -2.58 22.02 -6.46
N LEU A 105 -3.17 20.88 -6.79
CA LEU A 105 -2.51 19.59 -6.87
C LEU A 105 -2.17 19.30 -8.34
N ALA A 106 -0.90 19.47 -8.70
CA ALA A 106 -0.36 19.19 -10.03
C ALA A 106 0.89 18.31 -9.91
N CYS A 107 1.17 17.46 -10.91
CA CYS A 107 2.43 16.72 -10.95
C CYS A 107 3.56 17.54 -11.60
N ALA A 108 4.80 17.09 -11.41
CA ALA A 108 6.01 17.66 -12.01
C ALA A 108 5.95 17.80 -13.55
N LYS A 109 5.11 17.00 -14.22
CA LYS A 109 4.90 17.11 -15.68
C LYS A 109 4.01 18.28 -16.07
N SER A 110 2.98 18.57 -15.27
CA SER A 110 2.06 19.70 -15.51
C SER A 110 2.61 21.02 -14.96
N ALA A 111 3.38 20.96 -13.87
CA ALA A 111 3.99 22.11 -13.20
C ALA A 111 5.44 21.76 -12.80
N PRO A 112 6.47 22.31 -13.49
CA PRO A 112 7.88 21.95 -13.26
C PRO A 112 8.40 22.20 -11.83
N ASP A 113 7.79 23.13 -11.13
CA ASP A 113 8.07 23.51 -9.73
C ASP A 113 7.30 22.65 -8.71
N SER A 114 6.45 21.72 -9.17
CA SER A 114 5.67 20.87 -8.27
C SER A 114 6.55 19.94 -7.44
N ALA A 115 6.28 19.90 -6.13
CA ALA A 115 6.88 18.94 -5.21
C ALA A 115 6.41 17.50 -5.45
N LEU A 116 5.30 17.30 -6.18
CA LEU A 116 4.68 15.99 -6.44
C LEU A 116 5.17 15.40 -7.78
N PRO A 117 5.91 14.27 -7.78
CA PRO A 117 6.38 13.66 -9.02
C PRO A 117 5.23 13.15 -9.90
N CYS A 118 4.23 12.54 -9.27
CA CYS A 118 3.02 12.04 -9.89
C CYS A 118 1.85 12.18 -8.92
N LEU A 119 0.63 12.24 -9.43
CA LEU A 119 -0.59 12.32 -8.63
C LEU A 119 -1.20 10.95 -8.31
N GLY A 120 -0.69 9.85 -8.88
CA GLY A 120 -1.32 8.53 -8.76
C GLY A 120 -1.39 7.96 -7.34
N PHE A 121 -0.68 8.53 -6.37
CA PHE A 121 -0.77 8.13 -4.95
C PHE A 121 -1.96 8.77 -4.20
N LEU A 122 -2.62 9.77 -4.79
CA LEU A 122 -3.74 10.46 -4.16
C LEU A 122 -4.96 9.54 -4.07
N THR A 123 -5.68 9.62 -2.95
CA THR A 123 -6.91 8.86 -2.70
C THR A 123 -8.03 9.83 -2.34
N ARG A 124 -9.28 9.38 -2.40
CA ARG A 124 -10.45 10.15 -1.96
C ARG A 124 -10.33 10.65 -0.52
N GLY A 125 -9.70 9.88 0.37
CA GLY A 125 -9.50 10.28 1.77
C GLY A 125 -8.55 11.48 1.88
N ILE A 126 -7.46 11.45 1.10
CA ILE A 126 -6.53 12.59 1.01
C ILE A 126 -7.23 13.82 0.42
N LEU A 127 -7.92 13.65 -0.71
CA LEU A 127 -8.61 14.74 -1.40
C LEU A 127 -9.70 15.34 -0.50
N TRP A 128 -10.49 14.50 0.17
CA TRP A 128 -11.49 14.93 1.14
C TRP A 128 -10.89 15.70 2.30
N ALA A 129 -9.79 15.22 2.89
CA ALA A 129 -9.11 15.90 3.99
C ALA A 129 -8.79 17.36 3.66
N ILE A 130 -8.36 17.62 2.42
CA ILE A 130 -8.01 18.97 1.96
C ILE A 130 -9.26 19.75 1.54
N ALA A 131 -10.13 19.15 0.72
CA ALA A 131 -11.29 19.81 0.12
C ALA A 131 -12.40 20.12 1.14
N SER A 132 -12.47 19.39 2.26
CA SER A 132 -13.39 19.72 3.36
C SER A 132 -12.96 20.98 4.13
N GLN A 133 -11.81 21.57 3.82
CA GLN A 133 -11.27 22.74 4.53
C GLN A 133 -11.10 23.95 3.61
N ARG A 134 -10.82 23.74 2.32
CA ARG A 134 -10.53 24.81 1.34
C ARG A 134 -10.69 24.32 -0.09
N GLU A 135 -10.63 25.23 -1.06
CA GLU A 135 -10.75 24.88 -2.47
C GLU A 135 -9.57 24.01 -2.92
N VAL A 136 -9.85 22.98 -3.71
CA VAL A 136 -8.82 22.12 -4.32
C VAL A 136 -8.96 22.19 -5.83
N GLN A 137 -7.86 22.54 -6.50
CA GLN A 137 -7.72 22.46 -7.94
C GLN A 137 -6.88 21.23 -8.29
N LEU A 138 -7.48 20.25 -8.95
CA LEU A 138 -6.83 18.98 -9.27
C LEU A 138 -6.49 18.93 -10.77
N ASP A 139 -5.20 18.97 -11.10
CA ASP A 139 -4.71 19.03 -12.48
C ASP A 139 -4.35 17.63 -13.01
N ILE A 140 -5.23 17.07 -13.83
CA ILE A 140 -5.10 15.71 -14.38
C ILE A 140 -5.06 15.67 -15.91
N GLY A 141 -5.20 16.81 -16.60
CA GLY A 141 -5.27 16.85 -18.07
C GLY A 141 -4.06 16.19 -18.74
N ALA A 142 -2.84 16.42 -18.24
CA ALA A 142 -1.64 15.78 -18.77
C ALA A 142 -1.59 14.26 -18.52
N CYS A 143 -2.33 13.74 -17.53
CA CYS A 143 -2.34 12.30 -17.21
C CYS A 143 -2.99 11.49 -18.34
N ARG A 144 -3.94 12.05 -19.08
CA ARG A 144 -4.66 11.37 -20.16
C ARG A 144 -3.71 10.80 -21.23
N ALA A 145 -2.72 11.59 -21.65
CA ALA A 145 -1.66 11.16 -22.57
C ALA A 145 -0.41 10.59 -21.88
N CYS A 146 -0.14 10.96 -20.63
CA CYS A 146 1.03 10.50 -19.89
C CYS A 146 0.87 9.06 -19.38
N LEU A 147 -0.16 8.84 -18.56
CA LEU A 147 -0.47 7.61 -17.83
C LEU A 147 -2.00 7.48 -17.68
N PRO A 148 -2.70 6.88 -18.66
CA PRO A 148 -4.16 6.75 -18.64
C PRO A 148 -4.71 6.07 -17.37
N ALA A 149 -3.97 5.12 -16.80
CA ALA A 149 -4.34 4.47 -15.54
C ALA A 149 -4.41 5.45 -14.36
N VAL A 150 -3.49 6.43 -14.31
CA VAL A 150 -3.49 7.50 -13.29
C VAL A 150 -4.66 8.45 -13.50
N HIS A 151 -4.94 8.82 -14.76
CA HIS A 151 -6.10 9.65 -15.10
C HIS A 151 -7.40 8.99 -14.65
N ALA A 152 -7.63 7.72 -15.03
CA ALA A 152 -8.82 6.97 -14.66
C ALA A 152 -8.98 6.79 -13.14
N HIS A 153 -7.87 6.58 -12.43
CA HIS A 153 -7.85 6.54 -10.96
C HIS A 153 -8.31 7.87 -10.36
N LEU A 154 -7.67 8.97 -10.73
CA LEU A 154 -7.96 10.29 -10.17
C LEU A 154 -9.36 10.78 -10.52
N ALA A 155 -9.85 10.49 -11.73
CA ALA A 155 -11.23 10.82 -12.11
C ALA A 155 -12.26 10.11 -11.21
N ARG A 156 -12.04 8.83 -10.87
CA ARG A 156 -12.93 8.10 -9.94
C ARG A 156 -12.85 8.65 -8.52
N GLU A 157 -11.63 8.93 -8.03
CA GLU A 157 -11.46 9.48 -6.69
C GLU A 157 -12.05 10.90 -6.59
N ALA A 158 -11.88 11.74 -7.61
CA ALA A 158 -12.48 13.07 -7.68
C ALA A 158 -14.01 13.00 -7.68
N ALA A 159 -14.61 12.16 -8.52
CA ALA A 159 -16.06 12.00 -8.57
C ALA A 159 -16.65 11.53 -7.23
N ALA A 160 -15.98 10.62 -6.52
CA ALA A 160 -16.40 10.18 -5.19
C ALA A 160 -16.33 11.32 -4.15
N VAL A 161 -15.30 12.16 -4.24
CA VAL A 161 -15.12 13.33 -3.36
C VAL A 161 -16.15 14.41 -3.68
N ASP A 162 -16.42 14.70 -4.95
CA ASP A 162 -17.45 15.66 -5.36
C ASP A 162 -18.84 15.25 -4.86
N ALA A 163 -19.18 13.97 -4.95
CA ALA A 163 -20.42 13.46 -4.38
C ALA A 163 -20.50 13.69 -2.86
N ALA A 164 -19.39 13.50 -2.14
CA ALA A 164 -19.33 13.74 -0.70
C ALA A 164 -19.33 15.23 -0.33
N LEU A 165 -18.68 16.09 -1.12
CA LEU A 165 -18.71 17.54 -0.96
C LEU A 165 -20.13 18.07 -1.19
N ALA A 166 -20.81 17.60 -2.22
CA ALA A 166 -22.21 17.93 -2.49
C ALA A 166 -23.12 17.51 -1.32
N ALA A 167 -22.97 16.29 -0.81
CA ALA A 167 -23.70 15.81 0.36
C ALA A 167 -23.41 16.63 1.64
N ALA A 168 -22.24 17.26 1.72
CA ALA A 168 -21.84 18.15 2.80
C ALA A 168 -22.14 19.65 2.55
N GLY A 169 -22.81 19.99 1.44
CA GLY A 169 -23.12 21.38 1.07
C GLY A 169 -21.90 22.24 0.73
N ARG A 170 -20.83 21.63 0.18
CA ARG A 170 -19.57 22.28 -0.16
C ARG A 170 -19.37 22.37 -1.68
N ALA A 171 -18.55 23.34 -2.09
CA ALA A 171 -18.14 23.48 -3.49
C ALA A 171 -17.38 22.22 -3.97
N PRO A 172 -17.58 21.79 -5.23
CA PRO A 172 -16.87 20.65 -5.79
C PRO A 172 -15.39 20.96 -5.99
N LEU A 173 -14.60 19.92 -6.24
CA LEU A 173 -13.23 20.05 -6.71
C LEU A 173 -13.22 20.80 -8.05
N ARG A 174 -12.25 21.70 -8.23
CA ARG A 174 -11.98 22.31 -9.52
C ARG A 174 -11.08 21.37 -10.34
N LEU A 175 -11.69 20.48 -11.11
CA LEU A 175 -10.95 19.52 -11.93
C LEU A 175 -10.43 20.19 -13.23
N LEU A 176 -9.11 20.25 -13.39
CA LEU A 176 -8.44 20.74 -14.59
C LEU A 176 -8.07 19.52 -15.46
N ASP A 177 -8.99 19.12 -16.35
CA ASP A 177 -8.86 17.92 -17.21
C ASP A 177 -8.80 18.23 -18.72
N ALA A 178 -8.49 19.47 -19.09
CA ALA A 178 -8.22 19.79 -20.48
C ALA A 178 -6.86 19.19 -20.88
N GLU A 179 -6.80 18.45 -21.98
CA GLU A 179 -5.51 18.01 -22.52
C GLU A 179 -4.67 19.25 -22.88
N PRO A 180 -3.42 19.34 -22.41
CA PRO A 180 -2.56 20.43 -22.83
C PRO A 180 -2.37 20.35 -24.35
N ALA A 181 -2.44 21.50 -25.03
CA ALA A 181 -2.13 21.59 -26.46
C ALA A 181 -0.84 20.84 -26.74
N ALA A 182 -0.86 19.95 -27.75
CA ALA A 182 0.20 18.98 -28.01
C ALA A 182 1.58 19.66 -28.01
N ARG A 183 2.33 19.49 -26.91
CA ARG A 183 3.74 19.88 -26.88
C ARG A 183 4.47 18.95 -27.85
N GLU A 184 5.22 19.53 -28.79
CA GLU A 184 6.12 18.78 -29.66
C GLU A 184 7.07 17.95 -28.79
N TYR A 185 6.84 16.64 -28.76
CA TYR A 185 7.78 15.71 -28.17
C TYR A 185 8.97 15.55 -29.10
N SER A 186 10.18 15.73 -28.57
CA SER A 186 11.41 15.37 -29.28
C SER A 186 11.36 13.90 -29.68
N ARG A 187 11.83 13.59 -30.90
CA ARG A 187 11.91 12.21 -31.46
C ARG A 187 12.55 11.21 -30.48
N ARG A 188 13.43 11.68 -29.59
CA ARG A 188 14.08 10.88 -28.54
C ARG A 188 13.11 10.30 -27.49
N ASP A 189 12.03 11.00 -27.17
CA ASP A 189 10.99 10.52 -26.24
C ASP A 189 10.02 9.54 -26.92
N PHE A 190 9.79 9.74 -28.22
CA PHE A 190 9.03 8.81 -29.06
C PHE A 190 9.72 7.45 -29.20
N PHE A 191 11.03 7.43 -29.46
CA PHE A 191 11.80 6.17 -29.58
C PHE A 191 11.95 5.40 -28.26
N ARG A 192 11.87 6.08 -27.10
CA ARG A 192 11.87 5.40 -25.80
C ARG A 192 10.59 4.58 -25.62
N ARG A 193 9.43 5.17 -25.92
CA ARG A 193 8.13 4.49 -25.91
C ARG A 193 8.06 3.31 -26.89
N PHE A 194 8.59 3.46 -28.10
CA PHE A 194 8.60 2.37 -29.08
C PHE A 194 9.51 1.20 -28.68
N ARG A 195 10.68 1.48 -28.08
CA ARG A 195 11.60 0.43 -27.62
C ARG A 195 11.05 -0.35 -26.42
N ASP A 196 10.32 0.33 -25.53
CA ASP A 196 9.75 -0.30 -24.35
C ASP A 196 8.57 -1.22 -24.73
N VAL A 197 7.76 -0.85 -25.74
CA VAL A 197 6.72 -1.72 -26.33
C VAL A 197 7.31 -2.85 -27.19
N ALA A 198 8.39 -2.60 -27.93
CA ALA A 198 9.05 -3.63 -28.76
C ALA A 198 9.72 -4.73 -27.92
N LYS A 199 10.26 -4.39 -26.75
CA LYS A 199 10.78 -5.37 -25.78
C LYS A 199 9.71 -6.28 -25.19
N GLU A 200 8.43 -5.88 -25.22
CA GLU A 200 7.32 -6.69 -24.69
C GLU A 200 6.74 -7.66 -25.73
N LYS A 201 6.93 -7.42 -27.04
CA LYS A 201 6.40 -8.31 -28.10
C LYS A 201 7.42 -9.24 -28.74
N PHE A 202 8.72 -8.96 -28.65
CA PHE A 202 9.77 -9.82 -29.23
C PHE A 202 11.00 -9.85 -28.31
N GLY A 203 11.23 -10.97 -27.63
CA GLY A 203 12.46 -11.13 -26.84
C GLY A 203 12.53 -12.25 -25.80
N GLN A 204 11.77 -13.34 -25.94
CA GLN A 204 12.21 -14.66 -25.44
C GLN A 204 12.19 -15.62 -26.63
N GLY A 205 13.35 -16.18 -26.92
CA GLY A 205 13.58 -17.07 -28.04
C GLY A 205 15.05 -17.44 -28.02
N ASP A 206 15.41 -18.30 -27.06
CA ASP A 206 16.73 -18.93 -27.00
C ASP A 206 16.97 -19.70 -28.30
N ALA A 207 18.14 -19.48 -28.88
CA ALA A 207 18.64 -20.25 -29.99
C ALA A 207 19.17 -21.59 -29.47
N ALA A 208 18.46 -22.68 -29.77
CA ALA A 208 19.04 -24.00 -29.87
C ALA A 208 18.54 -24.62 -31.18
N GLY A 209 19.48 -24.93 -32.07
CA GLY A 209 19.20 -25.52 -33.38
C GLY A 209 18.78 -26.99 -33.27
N GLY A 210 18.15 -27.47 -34.33
CA GLY A 210 17.86 -28.89 -34.53
C GLY A 210 16.81 -29.10 -35.61
N ALA A 211 17.26 -29.54 -36.78
CA ALA A 211 16.47 -29.75 -37.98
C ALA A 211 15.51 -30.95 -37.89
N GLY A 212 14.45 -30.90 -38.69
CA GLY A 212 13.90 -32.07 -39.39
C GLY A 212 12.51 -32.52 -38.96
N GLY A 213 11.62 -32.66 -39.96
CA GLY A 213 10.56 -33.67 -39.94
C GLY A 213 9.12 -33.16 -39.92
N SER A 214 8.58 -32.92 -41.11
CA SER A 214 7.16 -32.83 -41.43
C SER A 214 6.38 -34.10 -41.07
N ALA A 215 5.17 -33.97 -40.53
CA ALA A 215 3.99 -34.75 -40.92
C ALA A 215 2.72 -34.22 -40.23
N ALA A 216 1.62 -34.25 -40.99
CA ALA A 216 0.26 -33.91 -40.61
C ALA A 216 -0.38 -34.92 -39.65
N GLY A 217 -1.46 -34.52 -38.97
CA GLY A 217 -2.31 -35.43 -38.20
C GLY A 217 -3.39 -34.72 -37.38
N GLU A 218 -4.63 -34.95 -37.79
CA GLU A 218 -5.92 -34.48 -37.28
C GLU A 218 -6.44 -35.23 -36.03
N HIS A 219 -7.41 -34.61 -35.32
CA HIS A 219 -8.39 -35.16 -34.33
C HIS A 219 -7.79 -35.83 -33.06
N ASP A 220 -8.41 -35.98 -31.90
CA ASP A 220 -9.79 -35.84 -31.44
C ASP A 220 -9.82 -35.66 -29.89
N VAL A 221 -11.02 -35.36 -29.38
CA VAL A 221 -11.43 -35.22 -27.97
C VAL A 221 -11.12 -36.42 -27.06
N GLY A 222 -11.07 -36.19 -25.73
CA GLY A 222 -10.99 -37.29 -24.76
C GLY A 222 -10.82 -36.91 -23.30
N PHE A 223 -11.96 -36.78 -22.62
CA PHE A 223 -12.14 -36.68 -21.17
C PHE A 223 -11.70 -37.99 -20.47
N ALA A 224 -10.92 -37.93 -19.38
CA ALA A 224 -10.93 -38.97 -18.33
C ALA A 224 -10.18 -38.52 -17.06
N GLU A 225 -10.88 -38.70 -15.94
CA GLU A 225 -10.42 -38.63 -14.57
C GLU A 225 -9.17 -39.46 -14.26
N ARG A 226 -8.42 -39.04 -13.22
CA ARG A 226 -8.10 -39.91 -12.09
C ARG A 226 -7.59 -39.12 -10.88
N MET A 227 -8.35 -39.27 -9.79
CA MET A 227 -7.84 -39.15 -8.41
C MET A 227 -6.70 -40.12 -8.18
N ALA A 228 -5.72 -39.73 -7.37
CA ALA A 228 -5.23 -40.57 -6.28
C ALA A 228 -4.52 -39.73 -5.21
N CYS A 229 -5.02 -39.89 -3.99
CA CYS A 229 -4.48 -39.45 -2.72
C CYS A 229 -3.13 -40.13 -2.43
N GLY A 230 -2.17 -39.37 -1.91
CA GLY A 230 -0.90 -39.88 -1.39
C GLY A 230 -0.67 -39.35 0.02
N THR A 231 -1.01 -40.19 1.00
CA THR A 231 -0.74 -40.01 2.43
C THR A 231 0.74 -40.12 2.75
N ALA A 232 1.28 -39.22 3.57
CA ALA A 232 2.49 -39.48 4.37
C ALA A 232 2.38 -38.76 5.71
N SER A 233 2.17 -39.55 6.75
CA SER A 233 2.32 -39.20 8.15
C SER A 233 3.78 -39.37 8.56
N ALA A 234 4.32 -38.43 9.34
CA ALA A 234 5.50 -38.66 10.17
C ALA A 234 5.39 -37.83 11.45
N THR A 235 5.24 -38.55 12.56
CA THR A 235 5.24 -38.08 13.95
C THR A 235 6.62 -38.22 14.58
N HIS A 236 6.89 -37.33 15.55
CA HIS A 236 7.80 -37.35 16.71
C HIS A 236 8.60 -36.04 16.77
N ALA A 237 8.38 -35.09 17.70
CA ALA A 237 8.21 -35.08 19.16
C ALA A 237 9.53 -35.12 19.96
N GLY A 238 9.75 -34.04 20.71
CA GLY A 238 10.56 -33.95 21.94
C GLY A 238 11.83 -33.09 21.80
N THR A 239 12.21 -32.19 22.71
CA THR A 239 11.68 -31.73 24.02
C THR A 239 12.61 -30.62 24.53
N ALA A 240 12.06 -29.61 25.24
CA ALA A 240 12.59 -28.94 26.46
C ALA A 240 13.99 -28.23 26.41
N SER A 241 14.28 -27.08 27.03
CA SER A 241 13.64 -26.24 28.06
C SER A 241 14.40 -24.91 28.23
N ALA A 242 13.71 -23.94 28.86
CA ALA A 242 14.17 -22.96 29.86
C ALA A 242 14.91 -21.66 29.46
N GLU A 243 14.20 -20.55 29.74
CA GLU A 243 14.60 -19.41 30.59
C GLU A 243 15.82 -18.54 30.18
N ALA A 244 15.55 -17.33 29.69
CA ALA A 244 16.18 -16.08 30.18
C ALA A 244 15.47 -14.87 29.54
N GLY A 245 14.98 -13.96 30.37
CA GLY A 245 14.48 -12.67 29.92
C GLY A 245 15.63 -11.80 29.44
N ASP A 246 15.49 -11.22 28.26
CA ASP A 246 16.42 -10.20 27.77
C ASP A 246 15.69 -8.86 27.76
N VAL A 247 16.03 -8.05 28.76
CA VAL A 247 15.69 -6.64 28.87
C VAL A 247 16.28 -5.95 27.65
N LEU A 248 15.45 -5.34 26.81
CA LEU A 248 15.90 -4.51 25.70
C LEU A 248 16.76 -3.36 26.28
N PRO A 249 18.07 -3.28 26.01
CA PRO A 249 18.82 -2.09 26.39
C PRO A 249 18.36 -0.92 25.50
N PRO A 250 18.15 0.27 26.07
CA PRO A 250 17.98 1.47 25.28
C PRO A 250 19.37 1.88 24.72
N ASP A 251 19.37 2.67 23.64
CA ASP A 251 20.55 3.37 23.11
C ASP A 251 21.61 2.52 22.36
N ALA A 252 21.27 2.11 21.13
CA ALA A 252 22.24 2.07 20.04
C ALA A 252 22.15 3.38 19.23
N ALA A 253 22.44 4.50 19.88
CA ALA A 253 22.78 5.74 19.20
C ALA A 253 24.20 5.58 18.61
N GLY A 254 24.34 5.72 17.30
CA GLY A 254 25.64 5.91 16.67
C GLY A 254 26.19 4.71 15.88
N MET A 255 25.45 4.25 14.88
CA MET A 255 26.06 3.80 13.62
C MET A 255 25.25 4.39 12.48
N GLY A 256 25.65 5.60 12.07
CA GLY A 256 25.09 6.25 10.90
C GLY A 256 25.26 5.34 9.70
N GLN A 257 24.17 4.74 9.25
CA GLN A 257 24.12 4.22 7.90
C GLN A 257 24.05 5.45 7.01
N ASP A 258 25.23 5.94 6.58
CA ASP A 258 25.37 6.77 5.40
C ASP A 258 25.00 5.93 4.18
N SER A 259 23.75 5.47 4.12
CA SER A 259 23.17 5.00 2.89
C SER A 259 23.03 6.25 2.04
N MET A 260 23.91 6.38 1.04
CA MET A 260 23.94 7.41 0.00
C MET A 260 22.59 7.58 -0.77
N PHE A 261 21.55 6.82 -0.39
CA PHE A 261 20.25 6.76 -1.01
C PHE A 261 19.15 6.82 0.06
N PRO A 262 18.04 7.55 -0.19
CA PRO A 262 16.95 7.64 0.76
C PRO A 262 16.36 6.24 1.03
N ALA A 263 16.15 5.93 2.31
CA ALA A 263 15.45 4.72 2.72
C ALA A 263 14.05 4.67 2.09
N LEU A 264 13.57 3.45 1.82
CA LEU A 264 12.19 3.26 1.39
C LEU A 264 11.26 3.65 2.54
N THR A 265 10.26 4.46 2.24
CA THR A 265 9.27 4.94 3.20
C THR A 265 7.91 4.29 2.95
N PRO A 266 7.21 3.83 4.00
CA PRO A 266 5.81 3.48 3.90
C PRO A 266 4.96 4.74 3.77
N PHE A 267 3.85 4.64 3.04
CA PHE A 267 2.85 5.71 2.99
C PHE A 267 1.47 5.16 3.32
N SER A 268 0.86 5.68 4.39
CA SER A 268 -0.53 5.42 4.74
C SER A 268 -1.37 6.65 4.45
N ALA A 269 -2.05 6.63 3.29
CA ALA A 269 -3.02 7.64 2.91
C ALA A 269 -4.09 7.93 4.00
N PRO A 270 -4.73 6.92 4.63
CA PRO A 270 -5.72 7.19 5.68
C PRO A 270 -5.09 7.82 6.94
N ALA A 271 -3.88 7.40 7.34
CA ALA A 271 -3.20 8.01 8.49
C ALA A 271 -2.83 9.47 8.21
N TRP A 272 -2.33 9.77 7.00
CA TRP A 272 -2.04 11.13 6.59
C TRP A 272 -3.31 11.99 6.59
N ALA A 273 -4.40 11.51 5.98
CA ALA A 273 -5.67 12.23 5.93
C ALA A 273 -6.24 12.52 7.33
N PHE A 274 -6.22 11.52 8.21
CA PHE A 274 -6.67 11.67 9.59
C PHE A 274 -5.82 12.68 10.37
N ALA A 275 -4.50 12.64 10.24
CA ALA A 275 -3.59 13.60 10.86
C ALA A 275 -3.81 15.04 10.36
N HIS A 276 -4.34 15.20 9.15
CA HIS A 276 -4.69 16.51 8.56
C HIS A 276 -6.18 16.86 8.75
N GLY A 277 -6.84 16.29 9.76
CA GLY A 277 -8.16 16.74 10.22
C GLY A 277 -9.35 16.20 9.44
N ALA A 278 -9.18 15.15 8.63
CA ALA A 278 -10.28 14.52 7.91
C ALA A 278 -11.43 14.11 8.85
N GLN A 279 -12.62 14.66 8.59
CA GLN A 279 -13.85 14.27 9.29
C GLN A 279 -14.52 13.06 8.60
N PRO A 280 -15.31 12.25 9.32
CA PRO A 280 -16.11 11.20 8.71
C PRO A 280 -17.05 11.75 7.63
N ALA A 281 -17.18 11.04 6.51
CA ALA A 281 -17.97 11.47 5.35
C ALA A 281 -18.19 10.29 4.41
N ALA A 282 -19.06 10.45 3.40
CA ALA A 282 -19.44 9.40 2.44
C ALA A 282 -18.25 8.80 1.65
N VAL A 283 -17.09 9.46 1.60
CA VAL A 283 -15.87 8.88 1.01
C VAL A 283 -15.27 7.74 1.83
N HIS A 284 -15.60 7.65 3.13
CA HIS A 284 -15.04 6.69 4.06
C HIS A 284 -15.89 5.43 4.14
N ALA A 285 -15.22 4.31 4.44
CA ALA A 285 -15.92 3.05 4.68
C ALA A 285 -16.61 3.05 6.05
N ASP A 286 -17.68 2.29 6.15
CA ASP A 286 -18.38 2.06 7.41
C ASP A 286 -18.33 0.57 7.82
N LEU A 287 -18.53 0.32 9.11
CA LEU A 287 -18.54 -1.01 9.69
C LEU A 287 -19.70 -1.16 10.68
N ALA A 288 -20.43 -2.26 10.56
CA ALA A 288 -21.49 -2.65 11.48
C ALA A 288 -21.04 -3.85 12.34
N LEU A 289 -21.44 -3.83 13.61
CA LEU A 289 -21.29 -4.94 14.55
C LEU A 289 -22.67 -5.54 14.84
N TYR A 290 -22.81 -6.84 14.60
CA TYR A 290 -24.01 -7.62 14.84
C TYR A 290 -23.92 -8.44 16.14
N SER A 291 -25.05 -8.97 16.58
CA SER A 291 -25.14 -9.89 17.71
C SER A 291 -24.22 -11.10 17.53
N GLY A 292 -23.69 -11.61 18.63
CA GLY A 292 -22.82 -12.81 18.64
C GLY A 292 -21.32 -12.50 18.72
N CYS A 293 -20.91 -11.22 18.74
CA CYS A 293 -19.57 -10.84 19.13
C CYS A 293 -19.22 -11.40 20.52
N ASN A 294 -18.09 -12.09 20.64
CA ASN A 294 -17.63 -12.69 21.89
C ASN A 294 -16.46 -11.92 22.54
N ALA A 295 -16.21 -10.67 22.14
CA ALA A 295 -15.15 -9.83 22.68
C ALA A 295 -13.70 -10.33 22.50
N CYS A 296 -13.41 -11.29 21.60
CA CYS A 296 -12.05 -11.86 21.42
C CYS A 296 -10.96 -10.86 20.94
N GLY A 297 -11.35 -9.69 20.41
CA GLY A 297 -10.43 -8.62 20.02
C GLY A 297 -9.59 -8.84 18.75
N PHE A 298 -9.78 -9.94 18.00
CA PHE A 298 -8.99 -10.20 16.78
C PHE A 298 -9.12 -9.11 15.72
N CYS A 299 -10.31 -8.53 15.57
CA CYS A 299 -10.58 -7.49 14.60
C CYS A 299 -9.72 -6.23 14.81
N ALA A 300 -9.49 -5.83 16.06
CA ALA A 300 -8.59 -4.72 16.40
C ALA A 300 -7.12 -5.08 16.12
N ARG A 301 -6.67 -6.28 16.53
CA ARG A 301 -5.27 -6.74 16.29
C ARG A 301 -4.92 -6.89 14.81
N LEU A 302 -5.89 -7.22 13.96
CA LEU A 302 -5.67 -7.42 12.53
C LEU A 302 -5.79 -6.14 11.70
N CYS A 303 -6.30 -5.04 12.27
CA CYS A 303 -6.51 -3.81 11.52
C CYS A 303 -5.16 -3.11 11.24
N PRO A 304 -4.70 -3.01 9.98
CA PRO A 304 -3.37 -2.49 9.67
C PRO A 304 -3.25 -0.98 9.90
N HIS A 305 -4.37 -0.26 9.99
CA HIS A 305 -4.43 1.20 10.12
C HIS A 305 -4.90 1.66 11.49
N GLY A 306 -5.18 0.74 12.42
CA GLY A 306 -5.74 1.10 13.73
C GLY A 306 -7.16 1.67 13.68
N ALA A 307 -7.90 1.46 12.58
CA ALA A 307 -9.30 1.87 12.46
C ALA A 307 -10.22 1.15 13.46
N LEU A 308 -9.80 0.00 13.98
CA LEU A 308 -10.44 -0.70 15.09
C LEU A 308 -9.47 -0.76 16.27
N GLN A 309 -9.91 -0.26 17.42
CA GLN A 309 -9.15 -0.29 18.66
C GLN A 309 -9.98 -0.96 19.76
N ALA A 310 -9.32 -1.75 20.58
CA ALA A 310 -9.93 -2.53 21.63
C ALA A 310 -9.38 -2.10 22.99
N SER A 311 -10.27 -1.92 23.96
CA SER A 311 -9.93 -1.72 25.37
C SER A 311 -10.87 -2.54 26.26
N VAL A 312 -10.53 -2.66 27.54
CA VAL A 312 -11.40 -3.26 28.56
C VAL A 312 -11.70 -2.18 29.59
N GLU A 313 -12.99 -1.99 29.89
CA GLU A 313 -13.48 -1.01 30.85
C GLU A 313 -14.45 -1.70 31.82
N GLY A 314 -13.97 -2.04 33.02
CA GLY A 314 -14.71 -2.87 33.96
C GLY A 314 -14.95 -4.27 33.39
N GLU A 315 -16.21 -4.73 33.41
CA GLU A 315 -16.60 -6.03 32.82
C GLU A 315 -16.98 -5.94 31.32
N ALA A 316 -16.68 -4.82 30.64
CA ALA A 316 -17.00 -4.64 29.23
C ALA A 316 -15.75 -4.58 28.35
N PHE A 317 -15.80 -5.29 27.23
CA PHE A 317 -14.91 -5.08 26.10
C PHE A 317 -15.44 -3.93 25.25
N VAL A 318 -14.61 -2.93 25.01
CA VAL A 318 -14.95 -1.75 24.23
C VAL A 318 -14.23 -1.82 22.89
N LEU A 319 -15.00 -1.79 21.81
CA LEU A 319 -14.50 -1.74 20.44
C LEU A 319 -14.82 -0.37 19.84
N ALA A 320 -13.79 0.43 19.60
CA ALA A 320 -13.90 1.71 18.93
C ALA A 320 -13.60 1.55 17.43
N PHE A 321 -14.35 2.26 16.58
CA PHE A 321 -14.17 2.30 15.14
C PHE A 321 -14.04 3.75 14.65
N THR A 322 -12.95 4.01 13.91
CA THR A 322 -12.64 5.31 13.30
C THR A 322 -12.68 5.17 11.78
N PRO A 323 -13.75 5.62 11.10
CA PRO A 323 -13.95 5.38 9.66
C PRO A 323 -12.87 5.98 8.77
N GLN A 324 -12.25 7.09 9.18
CA GLN A 324 -11.20 7.76 8.40
C GLN A 324 -9.92 6.94 8.27
N LEU A 325 -9.70 6.02 9.20
CA LEU A 325 -8.58 5.09 9.17
C LEU A 325 -8.92 3.79 8.40
N CYS A 326 -10.18 3.56 8.07
CA CYS A 326 -10.65 2.32 7.47
C CYS A 326 -10.50 2.34 5.95
N THR A 327 -9.74 1.39 5.41
CA THR A 327 -9.59 1.16 3.96
C THR A 327 -10.54 0.10 3.40
N ALA A 328 -11.50 -0.38 4.19
CA ALA A 328 -12.35 -1.53 3.87
C ALA A 328 -11.56 -2.79 3.42
N CYS A 329 -10.35 -3.01 3.98
CA CYS A 329 -9.49 -4.14 3.59
C CYS A 329 -10.09 -5.54 3.83
N GLY A 330 -11.18 -5.64 4.58
CA GLY A 330 -11.92 -6.89 4.79
C GLY A 330 -11.34 -7.85 5.84
N LEU A 331 -10.10 -7.67 6.31
CA LEU A 331 -9.45 -8.58 7.28
C LEU A 331 -10.31 -8.85 8.53
N CYS A 332 -10.87 -7.80 9.13
CA CYS A 332 -11.69 -7.92 10.34
C CYS A 332 -12.98 -8.71 10.10
N THR A 333 -13.57 -8.60 8.92
CA THR A 333 -14.78 -9.33 8.53
C THR A 333 -14.47 -10.80 8.22
N ALA A 334 -13.36 -11.05 7.49
CA ALA A 334 -12.95 -12.38 7.07
C ALA A 334 -12.45 -13.26 8.23
N ARG A 335 -11.86 -12.66 9.27
CA ARG A 335 -11.25 -13.40 10.39
C ARG A 335 -12.02 -13.31 11.70
N CYS A 336 -13.23 -12.74 11.69
CA CYS A 336 -14.08 -12.76 12.87
C CYS A 336 -14.58 -14.20 13.12
N PRO A 337 -14.22 -14.86 14.24
CA PRO A 337 -14.65 -16.24 14.51
C PRO A 337 -16.17 -16.37 14.72
N LYS A 338 -16.84 -15.24 14.97
CA LYS A 338 -18.30 -15.17 15.17
C LYS A 338 -19.02 -14.51 14.00
N SER A 339 -18.32 -14.13 12.93
CA SER A 339 -18.92 -13.45 11.78
C SER A 339 -19.73 -12.18 12.15
N ALA A 340 -19.35 -11.50 13.23
CA ALA A 340 -20.13 -10.40 13.81
C ALA A 340 -19.88 -9.03 13.14
N LEU A 341 -18.95 -8.92 12.18
CA LEU A 341 -18.60 -7.66 11.53
C LEU A 341 -18.94 -7.68 10.04
N ARG A 342 -19.50 -6.58 9.52
CA ARG A 342 -19.78 -6.36 8.09
C ARG A 342 -19.50 -4.91 7.70
N LEU A 343 -19.11 -4.70 6.44
CA LEU A 343 -19.06 -3.34 5.87
C LEU A 343 -20.48 -2.77 5.74
N ALA A 344 -20.62 -1.47 5.94
CA ALA A 344 -21.90 -0.75 5.92
C ALA A 344 -21.79 0.54 5.08
N ALA A 345 -22.86 1.34 5.04
CA ALA A 345 -22.98 2.49 4.14
C ALA A 345 -23.06 3.87 4.85
N SER A 346 -22.94 3.92 6.19
CA SER A 346 -23.12 5.17 6.96
C SER A 346 -21.89 5.47 7.83
N PRO A 347 -20.80 6.00 7.25
CA PRO A 347 -19.51 6.15 7.93
C PRO A 347 -19.60 7.13 9.09
N THR A 348 -19.65 6.58 10.30
CA THR A 348 -19.62 7.33 11.56
C THR A 348 -18.61 6.70 12.51
N ALA A 349 -18.04 7.51 13.41
CA ALA A 349 -17.28 6.98 14.52
C ALA A 349 -18.22 6.17 15.43
N LYS A 350 -17.80 4.96 15.80
CA LYS A 350 -18.64 4.05 16.59
C LYS A 350 -17.89 3.53 17.80
N ARG A 351 -18.63 3.28 18.87
CA ARG A 351 -18.11 2.67 20.11
C ARG A 351 -19.10 1.63 20.60
N TRP A 352 -18.71 0.37 20.49
CA TRP A 352 -19.52 -0.75 20.97
C TRP A 352 -19.02 -1.22 22.33
N ARG A 353 -19.93 -1.36 23.29
CA ARG A 353 -19.67 -2.01 24.57
C ARG A 353 -20.23 -3.43 24.50
N ILE A 354 -19.36 -4.42 24.57
CA ILE A 354 -19.70 -5.84 24.51
C ILE A 354 -19.38 -6.43 25.89
N PRO A 355 -20.34 -7.04 26.59
CA PRO A 355 -20.07 -7.70 27.87
C PRO A 355 -18.98 -8.77 27.70
N LEU A 356 -18.02 -8.82 28.61
CA LEU A 356 -17.06 -9.91 28.65
C LEU A 356 -17.77 -11.21 29.02
N PRO A 357 -17.53 -12.32 28.30
CA PRO A 357 -18.04 -13.61 28.74
C PRO A 357 -17.40 -14.04 30.05
N ARG A 358 -18.11 -14.84 30.83
CA ARG A 358 -17.60 -15.47 32.06
C ARG A 358 -17.02 -16.84 31.75
N CYS A 359 -15.89 -17.14 32.38
CA CYS A 359 -15.21 -18.43 32.25
C CYS A 359 -16.12 -19.55 32.75
N LYS A 360 -16.30 -20.62 31.97
CA LYS A 360 -17.10 -21.79 32.40
C LYS A 360 -16.50 -22.54 33.60
N SER A 361 -15.21 -22.38 33.88
CA SER A 361 -14.52 -23.06 34.99
C SER A 361 -14.51 -22.24 36.27
N CYS A 362 -14.10 -20.96 36.21
CA CYS A 362 -13.93 -20.12 37.41
C CYS A 362 -14.94 -18.95 37.53
N GLY A 363 -15.78 -18.71 36.52
CA GLY A 363 -16.78 -17.63 36.54
C GLY A 363 -16.24 -16.21 36.34
N THR A 364 -14.93 -16.00 36.32
CA THR A 364 -14.31 -14.69 36.10
C THR A 364 -14.56 -14.18 34.67
N PRO A 365 -14.87 -12.88 34.47
CA PRO A 365 -14.91 -12.26 33.15
C PRO A 365 -13.55 -12.38 32.47
N PHE A 366 -13.53 -12.71 31.17
CA PHE A 366 -12.27 -12.87 30.46
C PHE A 366 -12.42 -12.55 28.97
N GLN A 367 -11.31 -12.26 28.31
CA GLN A 367 -11.26 -12.10 26.86
C GLN A 367 -10.99 -13.46 26.19
N PRO A 368 -11.88 -13.98 25.32
CA PRO A 368 -11.67 -15.27 24.69
C PRO A 368 -10.50 -15.31 23.72
N ILE A 369 -9.78 -16.44 23.73
CA ILE A 369 -8.89 -16.84 22.64
C ILE A 369 -9.74 -17.59 21.61
N GLY A 370 -9.98 -16.99 20.44
CA GLY A 370 -10.84 -17.60 19.42
C GLY A 370 -12.28 -17.71 19.89
N ALA A 371 -12.79 -18.94 19.90
CA ALA A 371 -14.13 -19.29 20.34
C ALA A 371 -14.14 -19.98 21.72
N SER A 372 -13.01 -19.99 22.45
CA SER A 372 -12.92 -20.65 23.76
C SER A 372 -13.90 -20.08 24.78
N ALA A 373 -14.49 -20.95 25.59
CA ALA A 373 -15.36 -20.60 26.70
C ALA A 373 -14.66 -20.67 28.09
N ILE A 374 -13.35 -20.96 28.09
CA ILE A 374 -12.52 -21.09 29.29
C ILE A 374 -11.40 -20.04 29.21
N CYS A 375 -11.11 -19.38 30.34
CA CYS A 375 -10.06 -18.38 30.42
C CYS A 375 -8.67 -19.02 30.35
N ARG A 376 -7.66 -18.22 29.99
CA ARG A 376 -6.28 -18.70 29.84
C ARG A 376 -5.74 -19.36 31.10
N ALA A 377 -5.97 -18.75 32.27
CA ALA A 377 -5.54 -19.30 33.54
C ALA A 377 -6.08 -20.71 33.81
N CYS A 378 -7.37 -20.96 33.52
CA CYS A 378 -7.98 -22.30 33.67
C CYS A 378 -7.67 -23.26 32.52
N MET A 379 -7.04 -22.81 31.43
CA MET A 379 -6.53 -23.72 30.38
C MET A 379 -5.10 -24.17 30.68
N GLU A 380 -4.35 -23.38 31.46
CA GLU A 380 -2.95 -23.62 31.79
C GLU A 380 -2.76 -24.27 33.18
N GLY A 381 -3.78 -24.22 34.04
CA GLY A 381 -3.82 -24.91 35.34
C GLY A 381 -4.85 -26.02 35.33
#